data_AF-A0A961IR78-F1
#
_entry.id   AF-A0A961IR78-F1
#
_cell.length_a   1.000
_cell.length_b   1.000
_cell.length_c   1.000
_cell.angle_alpha   90.00
_cell.angle_beta   90.00
_cell.angle_gamma   90.00
#
_symmetry.space_group_name_H-M   'P 1'
#
loop_
_entity.id
_entity.type
_entity.pdbx_description
1 polymer ?
#
loop_
_entity_poly.entity_id
_entity_poly.type
_entity_poly.pdbx_seq_one_letter_code
_entity_poly.pdbx_strand_id
1 'polypeptide(L)'
;MATRRIRIGVVAAAGKGTRAYPRTSFVPKPLFTFEGETLLEKNVELLFKQFGVRKVYVIVGHLQEQVIAEVGRIRGKHPARDIETAQWTRNGLAADLHSLRDRIDEDFAVILGDEFYYGTNHSEMLKLWKARPKADSVIAVLPSPLISDIRKNYSVQLRGTRVMELVEKPTDPPNNLLGLGSYVFSPKFFEFYDETPPSARSGVVELTDVIDLMGRKSQVHVATLSGRYFNINSLADYYAATYMIRTESFANYRVSLVVPALNNASTLPDVVNDFENLVHEIIVVDMGSEDGTPELVKRKKKLHVFKEQTPPDQNHVHYAPAIYGAMQRAAGDIVVLVPADGSFRAGDLRKLLEYLKDCDMAVGTRTTRQLMEQGANLSSLYRWLNVFFGKLVEIMWWGQEPRFTDIGCIYRAIWKESFLKIAPDLHAVNKTYSVEMMIEIMRYHMRCIEVPVSFYQRYGAIREESIGERWRYFFSILRMIVSKRFF
;
A
#
# COMPACT_ATOMS: atom_id res chain seq x y z
N MET A 1 44.07 -7.90 11.57
CA MET A 1 43.49 -7.26 10.38
C MET A 1 42.31 -6.41 10.82
N ALA A 2 42.24 -5.13 10.43
CA ALA A 2 41.08 -4.30 10.72
C ALA A 2 39.83 -4.95 10.10
N THR A 3 38.80 -5.22 10.90
CA THR A 3 37.53 -5.76 10.39
C THR A 3 36.94 -4.80 9.35
N ARG A 4 36.75 -5.26 8.10
CA ARG A 4 36.01 -4.51 7.08
C ARG A 4 34.62 -4.13 7.65
N ARG A 5 34.33 -2.83 7.66
CA ARG A 5 33.04 -2.27 8.09
C ARG A 5 32.53 -1.43 6.94
N ILE A 6 31.22 -1.45 6.75
CA ILE A 6 30.54 -0.65 5.73
C ILE A 6 29.85 0.49 6.49
N ARG A 7 30.33 1.72 6.34
CA ARG A 7 29.70 2.89 6.98
C ARG A 7 28.81 3.69 6.02
N ILE A 8 28.96 3.46 4.72
CA ILE A 8 28.22 4.17 3.66
C ILE A 8 27.24 3.22 2.99
N GLY A 9 25.99 3.67 2.86
CA GLY A 9 24.96 3.05 2.02
C GLY A 9 24.56 3.98 0.88
N VAL A 10 24.06 3.42 -0.21
CA VAL A 10 23.50 4.16 -1.34
C VAL A 10 22.15 3.55 -1.71
N VAL A 11 21.13 4.39 -1.89
CA VAL A 11 19.82 3.99 -2.41
C VAL A 11 19.57 4.66 -3.74
N ALA A 12 19.39 3.87 -4.80
CA ALA A 12 19.16 4.39 -6.15
C ALA A 12 17.66 4.62 -6.41
N ALA A 13 17.16 5.82 -6.10
CA ALA A 13 15.74 6.19 -6.11
C ALA A 13 15.33 7.06 -7.34
N ALA A 14 16.09 7.02 -8.43
CA ALA A 14 16.04 8.03 -9.48
C ALA A 14 15.15 7.73 -10.71
N GLY A 15 14.54 6.55 -10.79
CA GLY A 15 13.82 6.08 -11.99
C GLY A 15 12.50 6.82 -12.29
N LYS A 16 12.23 7.11 -13.58
CA LYS A 16 10.98 7.71 -14.07
C LYS A 16 9.72 6.85 -13.87
N GLY A 17 9.90 5.54 -13.65
CA GLY A 17 8.79 4.64 -13.34
C GLY A 17 7.71 4.49 -14.42
N THR A 18 8.04 4.71 -15.70
CA THR A 18 7.09 4.77 -16.83
C THR A 18 6.10 3.60 -16.93
N ARG A 19 6.49 2.40 -16.46
CA ARG A 19 5.66 1.18 -16.44
C ARG A 19 4.61 1.13 -15.32
N ALA A 20 4.65 2.04 -14.36
CA ALA A 20 3.65 2.16 -13.28
C ALA A 20 2.77 3.42 -13.45
N TYR A 21 2.70 3.93 -14.68
CA TYR A 21 1.72 4.94 -15.10
C TYR A 21 0.28 4.40 -14.93
N PRO A 22 -0.71 5.21 -14.51
CA PRO A 22 -0.65 6.66 -14.27
C PRO A 22 -0.17 7.07 -12.86
N ARG A 23 -0.02 6.14 -11.91
CA ARG A 23 0.32 6.50 -10.51
C ARG A 23 1.67 7.22 -10.41
N THR A 24 2.66 6.82 -11.20
CA THR A 24 4.00 7.47 -11.23
C THR A 24 4.03 8.86 -11.85
N SER A 25 2.90 9.33 -12.40
CA SER A 25 2.73 10.76 -12.74
C SER A 25 2.60 11.63 -11.49
N PHE A 26 2.13 11.04 -10.38
CA PHE A 26 1.80 11.75 -9.15
C PHE A 26 2.67 11.33 -7.96
N VAL A 27 3.06 10.05 -7.87
CA VAL A 27 3.85 9.48 -6.78
C VAL A 27 5.04 8.68 -7.33
N PRO A 28 6.30 9.07 -7.06
CA PRO A 28 7.46 8.30 -7.50
C PRO A 28 7.50 6.94 -6.78
N LYS A 29 7.96 5.89 -7.49
CA LYS A 29 7.97 4.50 -6.98
C LYS A 29 8.60 4.31 -5.59
N PRO A 30 9.72 4.98 -5.24
CA PRO A 30 10.30 4.86 -3.91
C PRO A 30 9.36 5.31 -2.77
N LEU A 31 8.28 6.05 -3.10
CA LEU A 31 7.28 6.52 -2.14
C LEU A 31 6.02 5.63 -2.10
N PHE A 32 6.01 4.50 -2.81
CA PHE A 32 4.98 3.49 -2.62
C PHE A 32 5.05 2.95 -1.20
N THR A 33 3.89 2.81 -0.56
CA THR A 33 3.79 2.52 0.88
C THR A 33 3.44 1.06 1.12
N PHE A 34 4.17 0.40 2.00
CA PHE A 34 3.88 -0.94 2.50
C PHE A 34 3.80 -0.88 4.02
N GLU A 35 2.66 -1.27 4.60
CA GLU A 35 2.42 -1.21 6.06
C GLU A 35 2.76 0.16 6.68
N GLY A 36 2.29 1.26 6.07
CA GLY A 36 2.51 2.62 6.57
C GLY A 36 3.89 3.24 6.30
N GLU A 37 4.83 2.51 5.73
CA GLU A 37 6.19 3.00 5.45
C GLU A 37 6.47 3.03 3.95
N THR A 38 7.23 4.03 3.48
CA THR A 38 7.63 4.10 2.07
C THR A 38 8.68 3.04 1.74
N LEU A 39 8.74 2.64 0.47
CA LEU A 39 9.79 1.75 -0.03
C LEU A 39 11.19 2.31 0.24
N LEU A 40 11.37 3.63 0.09
CA LEU A 40 12.61 4.33 0.43
C LEU A 40 12.95 4.18 1.92
N GLU A 41 12.00 4.43 2.82
CA GLU A 41 12.21 4.27 4.26
C GLU A 41 12.60 2.84 4.60
N LYS A 42 11.92 1.84 4.04
CA LYS A 42 12.26 0.43 4.27
C LYS A 42 13.66 0.05 3.77
N ASN A 43 14.09 0.58 2.62
CA ASN A 43 15.44 0.34 2.09
C ASN A 43 16.53 1.03 2.93
N VAL A 44 16.27 2.25 3.42
CA VAL A 44 17.17 2.94 4.35
C VAL A 44 17.26 2.21 5.69
N GLU A 45 16.12 1.74 6.23
CA GLU A 45 16.08 0.94 7.46
C GLU A 45 16.83 -0.38 7.31
N LEU A 46 16.74 -1.03 6.16
CA LEU A 46 17.50 -2.24 5.84
C LEU A 46 19.01 -1.96 5.89
N LEU A 47 19.47 -0.86 5.29
CA LEU A 47 20.87 -0.42 5.36
C LEU A 47 21.31 -0.18 6.81
N PHE A 48 20.52 0.53 7.60
CA PHE A 48 20.86 0.83 9.00
C PHE A 48 20.89 -0.42 9.88
N LYS A 49 19.91 -1.31 9.76
CA LYS A 49 19.73 -2.48 10.64
C LYS A 49 20.60 -3.67 10.24
N GLN A 50 20.70 -3.97 8.94
CA GLN A 50 21.38 -5.19 8.45
C GLN A 50 22.85 -4.97 8.11
N PHE A 51 23.22 -3.77 7.66
CA PHE A 51 24.61 -3.43 7.33
C PHE A 51 25.29 -2.57 8.40
N GLY A 52 24.51 -1.83 9.20
CA GLY A 52 25.05 -0.95 10.24
C GLY A 52 25.59 0.38 9.73
N VAL A 53 25.22 0.78 8.50
CA VAL A 53 25.74 2.00 7.87
C VAL A 53 25.37 3.25 8.68
N ARG A 54 26.24 4.25 8.69
CA ARG A 54 26.03 5.53 9.39
C ARG A 54 25.60 6.66 8.47
N LYS A 55 26.03 6.58 7.21
CA LYS A 55 25.72 7.55 6.16
C LYS A 55 25.01 6.87 5.01
N VAL A 56 23.96 7.49 4.48
CA VAL A 56 23.24 7.01 3.30
C VAL A 56 23.16 8.13 2.25
N TYR A 57 23.54 7.82 1.01
CA TYR A 57 23.26 8.65 -0.15
C TYR A 57 22.00 8.17 -0.86
N VAL A 58 21.03 9.05 -1.07
CA VAL A 58 19.81 8.75 -1.83
C VAL A 58 19.90 9.47 -3.17
N ILE A 59 20.00 8.71 -4.26
CA ILE A 59 20.05 9.27 -5.61
C ILE A 59 18.62 9.59 -6.06
N VAL A 60 18.33 10.87 -6.27
CA VAL A 60 16.99 11.39 -6.58
C VAL A 60 16.90 11.88 -8.03
N GLY A 61 15.75 11.65 -8.66
CA GLY A 61 15.53 11.97 -10.08
C GLY A 61 14.12 12.49 -10.34
N HIS A 62 13.26 11.67 -10.96
CA HIS A 62 11.87 12.04 -11.25
C HIS A 62 11.08 12.39 -9.97
N LEU A 63 10.32 13.50 -10.00
CA LEU A 63 9.57 14.04 -8.83
C LEU A 63 10.45 14.21 -7.57
N GLN A 64 11.71 14.63 -7.75
CA GLN A 64 12.71 14.74 -6.68
C GLN A 64 12.24 15.47 -5.43
N GLU A 65 11.38 16.49 -5.55
CA GLU A 65 10.90 17.28 -4.41
C GLU A 65 10.17 16.40 -3.38
N GLN A 66 9.34 15.45 -3.85
CA GLN A 66 8.64 14.51 -2.97
C GLN A 66 9.62 13.54 -2.29
N VAL A 67 10.62 13.06 -3.05
CA VAL A 67 11.64 12.15 -2.51
C VAL A 67 12.52 12.87 -1.48
N ILE A 68 12.88 14.13 -1.74
CA ILE A 68 13.64 14.98 -0.81
C ILE A 68 12.84 15.24 0.48
N ALA A 69 11.53 15.54 0.36
CA ALA A 69 10.66 15.70 1.52
C ALA A 69 10.61 14.43 2.37
N GLU A 70 10.51 13.26 1.73
CA GLU A 70 10.56 11.97 2.41
C GLU A 70 11.91 11.71 3.08
N VAL A 71 13.03 12.02 2.41
CA VAL A 71 14.37 11.96 3.02
C VAL A 71 14.44 12.84 4.28
N GLY A 72 13.83 14.04 4.24
CA GLY A 72 13.71 14.91 5.41
C GLY A 72 12.95 14.24 6.57
N ARG A 73 11.83 13.57 6.26
CA ARG A 73 11.04 12.82 7.25
C ARG A 73 11.84 11.66 7.86
N ILE A 74 12.52 10.86 7.03
CA ILE A 74 13.36 9.75 7.48
C ILE A 74 14.51 10.28 8.35
N ARG A 75 15.17 11.37 7.95
CA ARG A 75 16.23 12.01 8.75
C ARG A 75 15.72 12.43 10.14
N GLY A 76 14.50 12.98 10.22
CA GLY A 76 13.86 13.32 11.48
C GLY A 76 13.64 12.12 12.43
N LYS A 77 13.37 10.93 11.89
CA LYS A 77 13.28 9.68 12.67
C LYS A 77 14.64 9.14 13.12
N HIS A 78 15.72 9.50 12.43
CA HIS A 78 17.08 8.99 12.67
C HIS A 78 18.12 10.11 12.87
N PRO A 79 18.01 10.91 13.95
CA PRO A 79 18.90 12.07 14.16
C PRO A 79 20.38 11.72 14.33
N ALA A 80 20.71 10.46 14.64
CA ALA A 80 22.08 9.95 14.77
C ALA A 80 22.68 9.40 13.46
N ARG A 81 21.94 9.46 12.34
CA ARG A 81 22.38 8.97 11.03
C ARG A 81 22.45 10.14 10.04
N ASP A 82 23.39 10.06 9.12
CA ASP A 82 23.54 11.03 8.03
C ASP A 82 22.83 10.50 6.78
N ILE A 83 21.96 11.31 6.18
CA ILE A 83 21.22 10.96 4.97
C ILE A 83 21.27 12.15 4.02
N GLU A 84 22.01 12.01 2.92
CA GLU A 84 22.20 13.06 1.92
C GLU A 84 21.58 12.65 0.58
N THR A 85 21.14 13.63 -0.19
CA THR A 85 20.68 13.38 -1.56
C THR A 85 21.81 13.57 -2.57
N ALA A 86 21.70 12.89 -3.71
CA ALA A 86 22.56 13.04 -4.86
C ALA A 86 21.71 13.11 -6.13
N GLN A 87 22.20 13.80 -7.16
CA GLN A 87 21.42 14.05 -8.37
C GLN A 87 21.56 12.89 -9.36
N TRP A 88 20.45 12.57 -10.03
CA TRP A 88 20.40 11.58 -11.09
C TRP A 88 21.17 12.02 -12.33
N THR A 89 22.10 11.19 -12.82
CA THR A 89 22.92 11.49 -14.00
C THR A 89 22.19 11.30 -15.33
N ARG A 90 21.08 10.53 -15.33
CA ARG A 90 20.35 10.08 -16.53
C ARG A 90 21.13 9.16 -17.48
N ASN A 91 22.34 8.73 -17.08
CA ASN A 91 23.23 7.90 -17.89
C ASN A 91 23.31 6.44 -17.39
N GLY A 92 22.28 5.98 -16.68
CA GLY A 92 22.22 4.65 -16.11
C GLY A 92 22.68 4.57 -14.66
N LEU A 93 22.34 3.45 -14.01
CA LEU A 93 22.58 3.22 -12.59
C LEU A 93 24.07 3.20 -12.24
N ALA A 94 24.91 2.62 -13.10
CA ALA A 94 26.35 2.57 -12.84
C ALA A 94 26.96 3.98 -12.85
N ALA A 95 26.52 4.85 -13.77
CA ALA A 95 26.92 6.25 -13.82
C ALA A 95 26.45 7.04 -12.58
N ASP A 96 25.23 6.74 -12.10
CA ASP A 96 24.69 7.32 -10.87
C ASP A 96 25.56 6.99 -9.65
N LEU A 97 25.98 5.72 -9.51
CA LEU A 97 26.92 5.32 -8.47
C LEU A 97 28.28 5.99 -8.67
N HIS A 98 28.81 6.01 -9.90
CA HIS A 98 30.10 6.63 -10.21
C HIS A 98 30.14 8.13 -9.91
N SER A 99 28.99 8.84 -10.00
CA SER A 99 28.91 10.25 -9.61
C SER A 99 29.24 10.54 -8.14
N LEU A 100 29.26 9.49 -7.29
CA LEU A 100 29.61 9.59 -5.88
C LEU A 100 31.10 9.34 -5.60
N ARG A 101 31.95 9.13 -6.61
CA ARG A 101 33.37 8.79 -6.44
C ARG A 101 34.15 9.76 -5.56
N ASP A 102 33.83 11.06 -5.63
CA ASP A 102 34.51 12.10 -4.85
C ASP A 102 33.95 12.22 -3.41
N ARG A 103 32.89 11.46 -3.11
CA ARG A 103 32.18 11.45 -1.81
C ARG A 103 32.32 10.11 -1.07
N ILE A 104 32.78 9.05 -1.74
CA ILE A 104 32.89 7.69 -1.22
C ILE A 104 34.31 7.17 -1.46
N ASP A 105 35.09 7.07 -0.39
CA ASP A 105 36.47 6.56 -0.38
C ASP A 105 36.64 5.22 0.39
N GLU A 106 35.52 4.66 0.88
CA GLU A 106 35.48 3.42 1.67
C GLU A 106 34.49 2.39 1.10
N ASP A 107 34.50 1.17 1.64
CA ASP A 107 33.54 0.11 1.28
C ASP A 107 32.10 0.59 1.51
N PHE A 108 31.22 0.39 0.53
CA PHE A 108 29.84 0.88 0.55
C PHE A 108 28.83 -0.20 0.12
N ALA A 109 27.61 -0.12 0.65
CA ALA A 109 26.49 -0.96 0.25
C ALA A 109 25.54 -0.19 -0.67
N VAL A 110 24.91 -0.87 -1.61
CA VAL A 110 23.94 -0.31 -2.56
C VAL A 110 22.66 -1.13 -2.52
N ILE A 111 21.52 -0.45 -2.51
CA ILE A 111 20.18 -1.03 -2.67
C ILE A 111 19.43 -0.27 -3.78
N LEU A 112 18.80 -1.00 -4.70
CA LEU A 112 17.95 -0.37 -5.71
C LEU A 112 16.64 0.13 -5.11
N GLY A 113 16.23 1.34 -5.49
CA GLY A 113 15.07 2.01 -4.90
C GLY A 113 13.72 1.47 -5.36
N ASP A 114 13.68 0.60 -6.37
CA ASP A 114 12.48 -0.08 -6.85
C ASP A 114 12.38 -1.54 -6.38
N GLU A 115 13.35 -2.02 -5.62
CA GLU A 115 13.31 -3.35 -5.02
C GLU A 115 12.81 -3.28 -3.59
N PHE A 116 11.87 -4.17 -3.29
CA PHE A 116 11.27 -4.31 -1.99
C PHE A 116 11.63 -5.65 -1.36
N TYR A 117 12.19 -5.59 -0.16
CA TYR A 117 12.67 -6.74 0.59
C TYR A 117 11.90 -6.87 1.90
N TYR A 118 11.32 -8.04 2.16
CA TYR A 118 10.52 -8.31 3.36
C TYR A 118 11.03 -9.55 4.10
N GLY A 119 11.42 -9.36 5.36
CA GLY A 119 11.96 -10.44 6.21
C GLY A 119 13.28 -11.03 5.72
N THR A 120 14.10 -10.26 5.02
CA THR A 120 15.34 -10.75 4.40
C THR A 120 16.58 -10.64 5.30
N ASN A 121 17.54 -11.54 5.10
CA ASN A 121 18.76 -11.69 5.92
C ASN A 121 20.00 -11.01 5.30
N HIS A 122 19.89 -9.74 4.90
CA HIS A 122 20.99 -9.01 4.23
C HIS A 122 22.30 -8.94 5.02
N SER A 123 22.27 -9.13 6.34
CA SER A 123 23.48 -9.26 7.17
C SER A 123 24.41 -10.40 6.74
N GLU A 124 23.93 -11.41 6.00
CA GLU A 124 24.77 -12.45 5.38
C GLU A 124 25.76 -11.87 4.35
N MET A 125 25.39 -10.81 3.63
CA MET A 125 26.30 -10.11 2.73
C MET A 125 27.50 -9.53 3.49
N LEU A 126 27.23 -8.89 4.64
CA LEU A 126 28.26 -8.30 5.49
C LEU A 126 29.15 -9.38 6.13
N LYS A 127 28.59 -10.52 6.53
CA LYS A 127 29.36 -11.66 7.05
C LYS A 127 30.31 -12.20 5.97
N LEU A 128 29.81 -12.40 4.76
CA LEU A 128 30.63 -12.86 3.64
C LEU A 128 31.71 -11.84 3.26
N TRP A 129 31.38 -10.55 3.25
CA TRP A 129 32.33 -9.45 2.99
C TRP A 129 33.52 -9.48 3.94
N LYS A 130 33.25 -9.68 5.24
CA LYS A 130 34.29 -9.80 6.28
C LYS A 130 35.12 -11.08 6.12
N ALA A 131 34.49 -12.18 5.73
CA ALA A 131 35.16 -13.47 5.52
C ALA A 131 36.04 -13.51 4.26
N ARG A 132 35.82 -12.58 3.31
CA ARG A 132 36.55 -12.49 2.03
C ARG A 132 37.28 -11.15 1.90
N PRO A 133 38.42 -10.95 2.57
CA PRO A 133 39.14 -9.67 2.57
C PRO A 133 39.71 -9.27 1.19
N LYS A 134 39.79 -10.22 0.25
CA LYS A 134 40.21 -9.97 -1.15
C LYS A 134 39.03 -9.71 -2.10
N ALA A 135 37.80 -9.76 -1.60
CA ALA A 135 36.62 -9.45 -2.40
C ALA A 135 36.57 -7.96 -2.72
N ASP A 136 36.34 -7.61 -3.98
CA ASP A 136 36.05 -6.23 -4.38
C ASP A 136 34.54 -5.99 -4.54
N SER A 137 33.74 -7.07 -4.59
CA SER A 137 32.27 -7.00 -4.45
C SER A 137 31.65 -8.25 -3.81
N VAL A 138 30.53 -8.05 -3.10
CA VAL A 138 29.56 -9.10 -2.76
C VAL A 138 28.20 -8.72 -3.31
N ILE A 139 27.55 -9.61 -4.06
CA ILE A 139 26.21 -9.41 -4.62
C ILE A 139 25.22 -10.39 -4.00
N ALA A 140 23.95 -10.00 -3.93
CA ALA A 140 22.89 -10.82 -3.37
C ALA A 140 22.17 -11.65 -4.42
N VAL A 141 21.83 -12.89 -4.07
CA VAL A 141 20.92 -13.73 -4.86
C VAL A 141 19.83 -14.34 -4.00
N LEU A 142 18.72 -14.71 -4.61
CA LEU A 142 17.63 -15.46 -3.97
C LEU A 142 17.34 -16.72 -4.79
N PRO A 143 17.19 -17.91 -4.17
CA PRO A 143 16.67 -19.07 -4.89
C PRO A 143 15.23 -18.81 -5.35
N SER A 144 14.95 -18.99 -6.64
CA SER A 144 13.58 -18.89 -7.18
C SER A 144 13.18 -20.20 -7.87
N PRO A 145 11.99 -20.75 -7.55
CA PRO A 145 11.44 -21.87 -8.31
C PRO A 145 10.90 -21.44 -9.69
N LEU A 146 10.75 -20.14 -9.94
CA LEU A 146 10.17 -19.59 -11.16
C LEU A 146 11.27 -19.05 -12.09
N ILE A 147 11.53 -19.76 -13.17
CA ILE A 147 12.47 -19.34 -14.24
C ILE A 147 12.08 -17.96 -14.80
N SER A 148 10.78 -17.65 -14.86
CA SER A 148 10.28 -16.35 -15.33
C SER A 148 10.78 -15.15 -14.52
N ASP A 149 11.07 -15.35 -13.23
CA ASP A 149 11.57 -14.27 -12.37
C ASP A 149 13.05 -14.02 -12.64
N ILE A 150 13.81 -15.09 -12.88
CA ILE A 150 15.24 -15.03 -13.20
C ILE A 150 15.45 -14.33 -14.55
N ARG A 151 14.61 -14.63 -15.55
CA ARG A 151 14.66 -13.99 -16.89
C ARG A 151 14.42 -12.48 -16.88
N LYS A 152 13.80 -11.94 -15.84
CA LYS A 152 13.53 -10.50 -15.69
C LYS A 152 14.67 -9.73 -15.03
N ASN A 153 15.62 -10.44 -14.41
CA ASN A 153 16.74 -9.90 -13.65
C ASN A 153 18.05 -10.50 -14.19
N TYR A 154 19.16 -10.29 -13.49
CA TYR A 154 20.42 -10.96 -13.85
C TYR A 154 20.50 -12.36 -13.24
N SER A 155 21.30 -13.22 -13.87
CA SER A 155 21.71 -14.52 -13.35
C SER A 155 23.21 -14.60 -13.21
N VAL A 156 23.69 -15.56 -12.43
CA VAL A 156 25.11 -15.71 -12.10
C VAL A 156 25.57 -17.13 -12.39
N GLN A 157 26.74 -17.30 -12.99
CA GLN A 157 27.44 -18.58 -13.02
C GLN A 157 28.49 -18.60 -11.91
N LEU A 158 28.54 -19.68 -11.12
CA LEU A 158 29.32 -19.73 -9.88
C LEU A 158 30.36 -20.85 -9.86
N ARG A 159 31.50 -20.58 -9.22
CA ARG A 159 32.44 -21.59 -8.72
C ARG A 159 32.58 -21.44 -7.21
N GLY A 160 31.88 -22.28 -6.45
CA GLY A 160 31.66 -22.04 -5.02
C GLY A 160 30.83 -20.77 -4.82
N THR A 161 31.32 -19.82 -4.02
CA THR A 161 30.65 -18.51 -3.88
C THR A 161 31.18 -17.45 -4.86
N ARG A 162 32.17 -17.78 -5.70
CA ARG A 162 32.79 -16.82 -6.61
C ARG A 162 31.98 -16.72 -7.91
N VAL A 163 31.71 -15.50 -8.36
CA VAL A 163 31.07 -15.24 -9.65
C VAL A 163 32.08 -15.43 -10.77
N MET A 164 31.70 -16.24 -11.77
CA MET A 164 32.49 -16.50 -12.97
C MET A 164 31.98 -15.70 -14.16
N GLU A 165 30.65 -15.56 -14.26
CA GLU A 165 29.97 -14.81 -15.32
C GLU A 165 28.65 -14.26 -14.75
N LEU A 166 28.27 -13.07 -15.18
CA LEU A 166 27.00 -12.44 -14.86
C LEU A 166 26.27 -12.06 -16.14
N VAL A 167 25.02 -12.52 -16.28
CA VAL A 167 24.22 -12.32 -17.49
C VAL A 167 22.93 -11.59 -17.13
N GLU A 168 22.74 -10.38 -17.67
CA GLU A 168 21.53 -9.59 -17.52
C GLU A 168 20.40 -10.15 -18.38
N LYS A 169 19.25 -10.45 -17.78
CA LYS A 169 18.03 -10.96 -18.44
C LYS A 169 18.33 -12.16 -19.35
N PRO A 170 18.84 -13.27 -18.79
CA PRO A 170 19.22 -14.45 -19.57
C PRO A 170 17.99 -15.08 -20.24
N THR A 171 18.12 -15.55 -21.47
CA THR A 171 17.08 -16.36 -22.12
C THR A 171 17.00 -17.75 -21.48
N ASP A 172 18.15 -18.34 -21.18
CA ASP A 172 18.29 -19.64 -20.53
C ASP A 172 19.20 -19.51 -19.29
N PRO A 173 18.61 -19.36 -18.08
CA PRO A 173 19.40 -19.17 -16.87
C PRO A 173 20.23 -20.42 -16.52
N PRO A 174 21.50 -20.28 -16.12
CA PRO A 174 22.38 -21.42 -15.83
C PRO A 174 22.03 -22.14 -14.51
N ASN A 175 21.19 -21.53 -13.66
CA ASN A 175 20.72 -22.07 -12.39
C ASN A 175 19.44 -21.36 -11.93
N ASN A 176 18.95 -21.75 -10.74
CA ASN A 176 17.75 -21.21 -10.12
C ASN A 176 18.01 -20.01 -9.20
N LEU A 177 19.12 -19.28 -9.38
CA LEU A 177 19.46 -18.11 -8.58
C LEU A 177 19.03 -16.83 -9.29
N LEU A 178 18.14 -16.11 -8.65
CA LEU A 178 17.70 -14.79 -9.02
C LEU A 178 18.69 -13.75 -8.50
N GLY A 179 19.29 -12.96 -9.38
CA GLY A 179 20.08 -11.79 -9.01
C GLY A 179 19.22 -10.70 -8.39
N LEU A 180 19.72 -10.11 -7.29
CA LEU A 180 19.06 -9.03 -6.57
C LEU A 180 19.86 -7.74 -6.70
N GLY A 181 19.20 -6.59 -6.63
CA GLY A 181 19.79 -5.26 -6.61
C GLY A 181 20.36 -4.82 -5.26
N SER A 182 20.91 -5.77 -4.51
CA SER A 182 21.68 -5.49 -3.29
C SER A 182 23.13 -5.85 -3.51
N TYR A 183 24.01 -4.87 -3.32
CA TYR A 183 25.43 -4.98 -3.61
C TYR A 183 26.27 -4.42 -2.47
N VAL A 184 27.47 -4.96 -2.32
CA VAL A 184 28.56 -4.39 -1.52
C VAL A 184 29.74 -4.21 -2.46
N PHE A 185 30.36 -3.03 -2.44
CA PHE A 185 31.50 -2.69 -3.26
C PHE A 185 32.65 -2.15 -2.43
N SER A 186 33.87 -2.42 -2.88
CA SER A 186 35.04 -1.60 -2.53
C SER A 186 35.13 -0.38 -3.45
N PRO A 187 35.93 0.64 -3.10
CA PRO A 187 36.14 1.82 -3.97
C PRO A 187 36.64 1.50 -5.39
N LYS A 188 37.22 0.31 -5.63
CA LYS A 188 37.61 -0.11 -6.98
C LYS A 188 36.46 -0.17 -7.97
N PHE A 189 35.22 -0.23 -7.51
CA PHE A 189 34.05 -0.09 -8.38
C PHE A 189 34.18 1.10 -9.34
N PHE A 190 34.73 2.23 -8.88
CA PHE A 190 34.90 3.43 -9.71
C PHE A 190 35.92 3.20 -10.84
N GLU A 191 37.04 2.54 -10.56
CA GLU A 191 38.04 2.16 -11.57
C GLU A 191 37.44 1.18 -12.60
N PHE A 192 36.69 0.19 -12.13
CA PHE A 192 36.02 -0.77 -13.02
C PHE A 192 34.94 -0.13 -13.87
N TYR A 193 34.22 0.88 -13.36
CA TYR A 193 33.30 1.66 -14.16
C TYR A 193 34.02 2.39 -15.30
N ASP A 194 35.14 3.05 -15.01
CA ASP A 194 35.92 3.78 -16.02
C ASP A 194 36.50 2.85 -17.12
N GLU A 195 36.80 1.60 -16.78
CA GLU A 195 37.25 0.58 -17.74
C GLU A 195 36.13 -0.07 -18.56
N THR A 196 34.87 0.03 -18.10
CA THR A 196 33.76 -0.69 -18.72
C THR A 196 33.20 0.09 -19.91
N PRO A 197 33.21 -0.47 -21.13
CA PRO A 197 32.65 0.21 -22.28
C PRO A 197 31.11 0.30 -22.18
N PRO A 198 30.48 1.32 -22.78
CA PRO A 198 29.02 1.37 -22.88
C PRO A 198 28.45 0.13 -23.60
N SER A 199 27.32 -0.36 -23.10
CA SER A 199 26.63 -1.52 -23.68
C SER A 199 26.17 -1.21 -25.10
N ALA A 200 26.41 -2.15 -26.02
CA ALA A 200 25.91 -2.05 -27.39
C ALA A 200 24.37 -1.97 -27.47
N ARG A 201 23.66 -2.45 -26.44
CA ARG A 201 22.20 -2.49 -26.39
C ARG A 201 21.59 -1.17 -25.95
N SER A 202 22.10 -0.57 -24.87
CA SER A 202 21.50 0.60 -24.22
C SER A 202 22.27 1.89 -24.48
N GLY A 203 23.51 1.80 -24.96
CA GLY A 203 24.40 2.95 -25.16
C GLY A 203 24.95 3.55 -23.87
N VAL A 204 24.69 2.93 -22.71
CA VAL A 204 25.20 3.35 -21.39
C VAL A 204 26.01 2.23 -20.75
N VAL A 205 26.85 2.58 -19.77
CA VAL A 205 27.58 1.59 -18.96
C VAL A 205 26.59 0.92 -18.00
N GLU A 206 26.30 -0.36 -18.20
CA GLU A 206 25.38 -1.11 -17.36
C GLU A 206 26.07 -1.60 -16.08
N LEU A 207 25.34 -1.58 -14.95
CA LEU A 207 25.91 -2.04 -13.68
C LEU A 207 26.32 -3.52 -13.74
N THR A 208 25.56 -4.34 -14.46
CA THR A 208 25.86 -5.76 -14.66
C THR A 208 27.17 -5.97 -15.40
N ASP A 209 27.48 -5.12 -16.38
CA ASP A 209 28.70 -5.22 -17.19
C ASP A 209 29.93 -4.84 -16.34
N VAL A 210 29.80 -3.83 -15.45
CA VAL A 210 30.84 -3.47 -14.48
C VAL A 210 31.10 -4.62 -13.51
N ILE A 211 30.05 -5.24 -12.95
CA ILE A 211 30.19 -6.36 -12.02
C ILE A 211 30.78 -7.60 -12.72
N ASP A 212 30.41 -7.86 -13.98
CA ASP A 212 30.99 -8.95 -14.76
C ASP A 212 32.49 -8.73 -15.01
N LEU A 213 32.91 -7.51 -15.37
CA LEU A 213 34.31 -7.15 -15.50
C LEU A 213 35.07 -7.32 -14.17
N MET A 214 34.48 -6.90 -13.04
CA MET A 214 35.01 -7.15 -11.69
C MET A 214 35.15 -8.65 -11.40
N GLY A 215 34.19 -9.48 -11.83
CA GLY A 215 34.22 -10.93 -11.65
C GLY A 215 35.38 -11.60 -12.40
N ARG A 216 35.64 -11.12 -13.62
CA ARG A 216 36.74 -11.61 -14.49
C ARG A 216 38.13 -11.16 -14.00
N LYS A 217 38.27 -9.88 -13.60
CA LYS A 217 39.57 -9.28 -13.26
C LYS A 217 39.90 -9.29 -11.76
N SER A 218 38.90 -9.39 -10.87
CA SER A 218 39.09 -9.39 -9.41
C SER A 218 38.30 -10.51 -8.71
N GLN A 219 37.75 -10.30 -7.51
CA GLN A 219 36.92 -11.28 -6.81
C GLN A 219 35.54 -10.69 -6.46
N VAL A 220 34.53 -11.23 -7.11
CA VAL A 220 33.12 -11.00 -6.78
C VAL A 220 32.56 -12.27 -6.16
N HIS A 221 31.85 -12.13 -5.04
CA HIS A 221 31.21 -13.25 -4.35
C HIS A 221 29.71 -13.07 -4.23
N VAL A 222 28.99 -14.19 -4.10
CA VAL A 222 27.54 -14.20 -3.92
C VAL A 222 27.17 -14.56 -2.49
N ALA A 223 26.25 -13.78 -1.91
CA ALA A 223 25.52 -14.14 -0.70
C ALA A 223 24.09 -14.58 -1.08
N THR A 224 23.72 -15.80 -0.66
CA THR A 224 22.36 -16.30 -0.85
C THR A 224 21.49 -15.81 0.30
N LEU A 225 20.46 -15.04 -0.05
CA LEU A 225 19.48 -14.53 0.89
C LEU A 225 18.28 -15.47 1.04
N SER A 226 17.47 -15.21 2.05
CA SER A 226 16.15 -15.78 2.30
C SER A 226 15.14 -14.66 2.55
N GLY A 227 13.85 -14.98 2.62
CA GLY A 227 12.76 -14.02 2.81
C GLY A 227 12.01 -13.75 1.51
N ARG A 228 11.30 -12.62 1.45
CA ARG A 228 10.52 -12.20 0.27
C ARG A 228 11.20 -11.06 -0.46
N TYR A 229 11.10 -11.12 -1.79
CA TYR A 229 11.62 -10.13 -2.72
C TYR A 229 10.56 -9.78 -3.74
N PHE A 230 10.43 -8.48 -4.02
CA PHE A 230 9.54 -7.96 -5.04
C PHE A 230 10.25 -6.85 -5.82
N ASN A 231 10.29 -6.97 -7.15
CA ASN A 231 10.79 -5.92 -8.02
C ASN A 231 9.61 -5.06 -8.51
N ILE A 232 9.48 -3.84 -7.99
CA ILE A 232 8.32 -2.96 -8.20
C ILE A 232 8.46 -2.20 -9.53
N ASN A 233 8.22 -2.92 -10.62
CA ASN A 233 8.30 -2.39 -11.98
C ASN A 233 7.01 -1.72 -12.45
N SER A 234 5.86 -2.23 -12.01
CA SER A 234 4.51 -1.83 -12.42
C SER A 234 3.57 -1.74 -11.22
N LEU A 235 2.34 -1.25 -11.45
CA LEU A 235 1.28 -1.28 -10.43
C LEU A 235 0.85 -2.70 -10.08
N ALA A 236 0.87 -3.61 -11.05
CA ALA A 236 0.57 -5.02 -10.80
C ALA A 236 1.57 -5.64 -9.82
N ASP A 237 2.86 -5.31 -9.95
CA ASP A 237 3.90 -5.78 -9.01
C ASP A 237 3.68 -5.21 -7.60
N TYR A 238 3.33 -3.92 -7.49
CA TYR A 238 3.00 -3.27 -6.22
C TYR A 238 1.80 -3.92 -5.54
N TYR A 239 0.72 -4.17 -6.29
CA TYR A 239 -0.48 -4.82 -5.76
C TYR A 239 -0.22 -6.26 -5.35
N ALA A 240 0.50 -7.03 -6.17
CA ALA A 240 0.88 -8.40 -5.84
C ALA A 240 1.73 -8.45 -4.56
N ALA A 241 2.72 -7.57 -4.42
CA ALA A 241 3.54 -7.46 -3.23
C ALA A 241 2.69 -7.09 -1.99
N THR A 242 1.82 -6.08 -2.13
CA THR A 242 0.92 -5.63 -1.05
C THR A 242 0.01 -6.76 -0.59
N TYR A 243 -0.62 -7.48 -1.52
CA TYR A 243 -1.46 -8.63 -1.23
C TYR A 243 -0.71 -9.73 -0.50
N MET A 244 0.49 -10.10 -0.96
CA MET A 244 1.29 -11.15 -0.32
C MET A 244 1.69 -10.78 1.11
N ILE A 245 2.18 -9.56 1.34
CA ILE A 245 2.56 -9.08 2.69
C ILE A 245 1.34 -9.05 3.60
N ARG A 246 0.24 -8.44 3.16
CA ARG A 246 -1.00 -8.36 3.94
C ARG A 246 -1.55 -9.74 4.25
N THR A 247 -1.41 -10.71 3.35
CA THR A 247 -1.83 -12.10 3.57
C THR A 247 -1.00 -12.77 4.66
N GLU A 248 0.33 -12.62 4.63
CA GLU A 248 1.23 -13.19 5.64
C GLU A 248 1.01 -12.56 7.03
N SER A 249 0.80 -11.26 7.07
CA SER A 249 0.64 -10.49 8.31
C SER A 249 -0.81 -10.32 8.75
N PHE A 250 -1.79 -10.88 8.03
CA PHE A 250 -3.20 -10.50 8.20
C PHE A 250 -3.72 -10.72 9.62
N ALA A 251 -3.28 -11.81 10.25
CA ALA A 251 -3.67 -12.19 11.60
C ALA A 251 -3.23 -11.20 12.68
N ASN A 252 -2.25 -10.33 12.37
CA ASN A 252 -1.73 -9.34 13.31
C ASN A 252 -2.56 -8.04 13.32
N TYR A 253 -3.39 -7.81 12.30
CA TYR A 253 -4.17 -6.58 12.18
C TYR A 253 -5.45 -6.62 13.00
N ARG A 254 -5.74 -5.51 13.67
CA ARG A 254 -6.93 -5.34 14.50
C ARG A 254 -8.08 -4.74 13.69
N VAL A 255 -9.29 -5.21 13.98
CA VAL A 255 -10.52 -4.80 13.31
C VAL A 255 -11.41 -4.03 14.30
N SER A 256 -11.75 -2.80 13.96
CA SER A 256 -12.73 -1.96 14.67
C SER A 256 -14.02 -1.89 13.86
N LEU A 257 -15.15 -2.18 14.52
CA LEU A 257 -16.48 -2.03 13.95
C LEU A 257 -17.05 -0.66 14.34
N VAL A 258 -17.49 0.12 13.38
CA VAL A 258 -18.20 1.38 13.57
C VAL A 258 -19.66 1.16 13.20
N VAL A 259 -20.55 1.43 14.15
CA VAL A 259 -21.99 1.17 14.06
C VAL A 259 -22.76 2.48 14.25
N PRO A 260 -23.14 3.17 13.15
CA PRO A 260 -24.01 4.33 13.24
C PRO A 260 -25.42 3.90 13.68
N ALA A 261 -25.93 4.55 14.73
CA ALA A 261 -27.23 4.28 15.32
C ALA A 261 -28.05 5.56 15.50
N LEU A 262 -29.33 5.49 15.15
CA LEU A 262 -30.33 6.52 15.40
C LEU A 262 -31.67 5.83 15.65
N ASN A 263 -32.11 5.81 16.90
CA ASN A 263 -33.35 5.13 17.34
C ASN A 263 -33.37 3.64 16.94
N ASN A 264 -32.31 2.92 17.29
CA ASN A 264 -32.10 1.51 16.97
C ASN A 264 -32.10 0.61 18.22
N ALA A 265 -32.86 0.96 19.27
CA ALA A 265 -32.86 0.22 20.53
C ALA A 265 -33.25 -1.25 20.37
N SER A 266 -34.17 -1.55 19.43
CA SER A 266 -34.63 -2.92 19.17
C SER A 266 -33.66 -3.79 18.37
N THR A 267 -32.72 -3.20 17.63
CA THR A 267 -31.86 -3.92 16.66
C THR A 267 -30.38 -3.87 17.00
N LEU A 268 -29.93 -2.83 17.69
CA LEU A 268 -28.53 -2.64 18.05
C LEU A 268 -27.96 -3.81 18.87
N PRO A 269 -28.66 -4.38 19.87
CA PRO A 269 -28.14 -5.53 20.62
C PRO A 269 -27.81 -6.73 19.74
N ASP A 270 -28.65 -7.02 18.73
CA ASP A 270 -28.43 -8.14 17.81
C ASP A 270 -27.22 -7.90 16.91
N VAL A 271 -27.07 -6.69 16.36
CA VAL A 271 -25.90 -6.31 15.56
C VAL A 271 -24.62 -6.40 16.40
N VAL A 272 -24.64 -5.92 17.64
CA VAL A 272 -23.47 -6.01 18.53
C VAL A 272 -23.12 -7.46 18.84
N ASN A 273 -24.11 -8.30 19.17
CA ASN A 273 -23.89 -9.70 19.49
C ASN A 273 -23.36 -10.51 18.29
N ASP A 274 -23.83 -10.22 17.08
CA ASP A 274 -23.41 -10.89 15.85
C ASP A 274 -21.92 -10.63 15.54
N PHE A 275 -21.42 -9.42 15.82
CA PHE A 275 -20.05 -9.03 15.48
C PHE A 275 -19.02 -9.14 16.62
N GLU A 276 -19.43 -9.13 17.90
CA GLU A 276 -18.52 -9.00 19.07
C GLU A 276 -17.35 -9.98 19.11
N ASN A 277 -17.57 -11.21 18.65
CA ASN A 277 -16.54 -12.27 18.66
C ASN A 277 -15.62 -12.23 17.43
N LEU A 278 -15.92 -11.40 16.44
CA LEU A 278 -15.17 -11.30 15.18
C LEU A 278 -14.33 -10.03 15.09
N VAL A 279 -14.55 -9.08 16.00
CA VAL A 279 -13.84 -7.79 16.02
C VAL A 279 -13.15 -7.53 17.36
N HIS A 280 -12.18 -6.63 17.31
CA HIS A 280 -11.37 -6.26 18.46
C HIS A 280 -12.02 -5.11 19.26
N GLU A 281 -12.77 -4.25 18.57
CA GLU A 281 -13.40 -3.06 19.11
C GLU A 281 -14.75 -2.82 18.41
N ILE A 282 -15.75 -2.36 19.15
CA ILE A 282 -17.03 -1.86 18.61
C ILE A 282 -17.24 -0.42 19.06
N ILE A 283 -17.52 0.46 18.09
CA ILE A 283 -17.76 1.88 18.26
C ILE A 283 -19.19 2.16 17.81
N VAL A 284 -20.08 2.40 18.76
CA VAL A 284 -21.46 2.82 18.47
C VAL A 284 -21.48 4.34 18.36
N VAL A 285 -21.92 4.84 17.21
CA VAL A 285 -22.06 6.29 16.94
C VAL A 285 -23.53 6.64 17.12
N ASP A 286 -23.86 7.19 18.28
CA ASP A 286 -25.20 7.66 18.58
C ASP A 286 -25.43 9.04 17.96
N MET A 287 -26.30 9.07 16.96
CA MET A 287 -26.65 10.27 16.21
C MET A 287 -27.86 10.97 16.83
N GLY A 288 -27.99 11.01 18.16
CA GLY A 288 -29.11 11.68 18.85
C GLY A 288 -30.34 10.80 19.02
N SER A 289 -30.16 9.55 19.46
CA SER A 289 -31.28 8.64 19.72
C SER A 289 -32.08 9.06 20.97
N GLU A 290 -33.41 8.92 20.88
CA GLU A 290 -34.38 9.25 21.93
C GLU A 290 -34.99 8.00 22.59
N ASP A 291 -34.71 6.81 22.06
CA ASP A 291 -35.30 5.52 22.47
C ASP A 291 -34.45 4.71 23.47
N GLY A 292 -33.41 5.31 24.04
CA GLY A 292 -32.48 4.63 24.96
C GLY A 292 -31.44 3.73 24.28
N THR A 293 -31.28 3.81 22.95
CA THR A 293 -30.20 3.13 22.19
C THR A 293 -28.82 3.19 22.89
N PRO A 294 -28.35 4.34 23.40
CA PRO A 294 -27.00 4.46 23.98
C PRO A 294 -26.82 3.70 25.29
N GLU A 295 -27.89 3.47 26.05
CA GLU A 295 -27.86 2.85 27.38
C GLU A 295 -27.76 1.32 27.29
N LEU A 296 -28.25 0.72 26.20
CA LEU A 296 -28.31 -0.73 26.02
C LEU A 296 -26.93 -1.39 25.89
N VAL A 297 -25.92 -0.63 25.49
CA VAL A 297 -24.62 -1.15 25.08
C VAL A 297 -23.46 -0.81 26.03
N LYS A 298 -23.68 0.02 27.06
CA LYS A 298 -22.65 0.50 28.01
C LYS A 298 -21.98 -0.59 28.87
N ARG A 299 -22.44 -1.85 28.83
CA ARG A 299 -22.01 -2.92 29.76
C ARG A 299 -20.91 -3.85 29.23
N LYS A 300 -20.48 -3.71 27.97
CA LYS A 300 -19.50 -4.62 27.33
C LYS A 300 -18.10 -3.98 27.24
N LYS A 301 -17.06 -4.73 27.60
CA LYS A 301 -15.67 -4.25 27.68
C LYS A 301 -15.09 -3.73 26.36
N LYS A 302 -15.52 -4.30 25.22
CA LYS A 302 -15.02 -3.95 23.88
C LYS A 302 -15.82 -2.82 23.21
N LEU A 303 -16.82 -2.25 23.91
CA LEU A 303 -17.79 -1.37 23.31
C LEU A 303 -17.62 0.07 23.80
N HIS A 304 -17.48 0.97 22.85
CA HIS A 304 -17.39 2.40 23.07
C HIS A 304 -18.60 3.09 22.44
N VAL A 305 -19.28 3.94 23.21
CA VAL A 305 -20.42 4.73 22.72
C VAL A 305 -19.98 6.18 22.58
N PHE A 306 -20.10 6.72 21.39
CA PHE A 306 -19.83 8.12 21.09
C PHE A 306 -21.14 8.81 20.75
N LYS A 307 -21.47 9.85 21.52
CA LYS A 307 -22.61 10.72 21.24
C LYS A 307 -22.13 11.88 20.39
N GLU A 308 -22.77 12.09 19.25
CA GLU A 308 -22.58 13.31 18.48
C GLU A 308 -23.13 14.50 19.28
N GLN A 309 -22.34 15.57 19.42
CA GLN A 309 -22.71 16.71 20.27
C GLN A 309 -23.77 17.61 19.63
N THR A 310 -23.98 17.46 18.32
CA THR A 310 -24.98 18.23 17.56
C THR A 310 -26.14 17.30 17.20
N PRO A 311 -27.38 17.58 17.64
CA PRO A 311 -28.55 16.83 17.18
C PRO A 311 -28.62 16.88 15.65
N PRO A 312 -28.88 15.76 14.96
CA PRO A 312 -29.16 15.83 13.53
C PRO A 312 -30.36 16.74 13.33
N ASP A 313 -30.25 17.72 12.45
CA ASP A 313 -31.42 18.39 11.93
C ASP A 313 -32.31 17.36 11.17
N GLN A 314 -33.54 17.74 10.84
CA GLN A 314 -34.46 16.85 10.10
C GLN A 314 -33.91 16.37 8.74
N ASN A 315 -32.81 16.96 8.25
CA ASN A 315 -32.14 16.64 6.98
C ASN A 315 -30.90 15.75 7.14
N HIS A 316 -30.57 15.28 8.34
CA HIS A 316 -29.39 14.45 8.62
C HIS A 316 -28.06 15.14 8.26
N VAL A 317 -27.94 16.45 8.45
CA VAL A 317 -26.78 17.29 8.06
C VAL A 317 -25.50 17.02 8.87
N HIS A 318 -25.56 16.18 9.92
CA HIS A 318 -24.38 15.80 10.71
C HIS A 318 -24.04 14.31 10.64
N TYR A 319 -24.67 13.57 9.72
CA TYR A 319 -24.54 12.12 9.62
C TYR A 319 -23.11 11.68 9.29
N ALA A 320 -22.50 12.34 8.31
CA ALA A 320 -21.17 11.96 7.82
C ALA A 320 -20.02 12.39 8.74
N PRO A 321 -19.99 13.63 9.29
CA PRO A 321 -18.94 14.04 10.24
C PRO A 321 -18.85 13.14 11.47
N ALA A 322 -19.99 12.70 12.03
CA ALA A 322 -20.02 11.78 13.17
C ALA A 322 -19.35 10.43 12.84
N ILE A 323 -19.67 9.87 11.67
CA ILE A 323 -19.07 8.63 11.17
C ILE A 323 -17.57 8.80 10.95
N TYR A 324 -17.15 9.87 10.26
CA TYR A 324 -15.74 10.15 10.03
C TYR A 324 -14.96 10.32 11.35
N GLY A 325 -15.54 11.05 12.32
CA GLY A 325 -14.95 11.22 13.65
C GLY A 325 -14.79 9.91 14.41
N ALA A 326 -15.73 8.98 14.27
CA ALA A 326 -15.64 7.64 14.85
C ALA A 326 -14.57 6.78 14.16
N MET A 327 -14.52 6.81 12.83
CA MET A 327 -13.50 6.10 12.05
C MET A 327 -12.08 6.61 12.34
N GLN A 328 -11.89 7.91 12.59
CA GLN A 328 -10.59 8.48 12.98
C GLN A 328 -10.13 7.95 14.36
N ARG A 329 -11.08 7.79 15.30
CA ARG A 329 -10.82 7.33 16.68
C ARG A 329 -10.63 5.83 16.80
N ALA A 330 -11.14 5.03 15.86
CA ALA A 330 -11.02 3.58 15.83
C ALA A 330 -9.59 3.12 16.12
N ALA A 331 -9.40 2.21 17.06
CA ALA A 331 -8.07 1.75 17.47
C ALA A 331 -7.47 0.70 16.52
N GLY A 332 -8.29 0.05 15.70
CA GLY A 332 -7.89 -1.00 14.77
C GLY A 332 -7.21 -0.48 13.51
N ASP A 333 -6.42 -1.35 12.88
CA ASP A 333 -5.78 -1.14 11.59
C ASP A 333 -6.81 -1.17 10.44
N ILE A 334 -7.92 -1.87 10.66
CA ILE A 334 -9.04 -2.02 9.74
C ILE A 334 -10.29 -1.46 10.40
N VAL A 335 -11.00 -0.58 9.69
CA VAL A 335 -12.27 -0.01 10.12
C VAL A 335 -13.39 -0.60 9.27
N VAL A 336 -14.40 -1.18 9.91
CA VAL A 336 -15.58 -1.74 9.27
C VAL A 336 -16.79 -0.92 9.63
N LEU A 337 -17.57 -0.49 8.65
CA LEU A 337 -18.84 0.21 8.88
C LEU A 337 -20.00 -0.76 8.68
N VAL A 338 -20.96 -0.77 9.59
CA VAL A 338 -22.23 -1.52 9.45
C VAL A 338 -23.36 -0.71 10.08
N PRO A 339 -24.55 -0.59 9.46
CA PRO A 339 -25.67 0.10 10.10
C PRO A 339 -26.26 -0.71 11.27
N ALA A 340 -26.86 -0.02 12.22
CA ALA A 340 -27.54 -0.63 13.37
C ALA A 340 -28.93 -1.25 13.06
N ASP A 341 -29.40 -1.22 11.81
CA ASP A 341 -30.78 -1.58 11.41
C ASP A 341 -31.03 -3.08 11.19
N GLY A 342 -30.00 -3.91 11.42
CA GLY A 342 -30.07 -5.36 11.25
C GLY A 342 -30.15 -5.82 9.79
N SER A 343 -29.90 -4.96 8.80
CA SER A 343 -29.94 -5.36 7.37
C SER A 343 -28.73 -6.16 6.88
N PHE A 344 -27.69 -6.27 7.70
CA PHE A 344 -26.47 -7.02 7.40
C PHE A 344 -26.11 -7.99 8.54
N ARG A 345 -25.30 -8.99 8.22
CA ARG A 345 -24.82 -10.00 9.18
C ARG A 345 -23.30 -10.09 9.16
N ALA A 346 -22.74 -10.51 10.28
CA ALA A 346 -21.30 -10.64 10.47
C ALA A 346 -20.69 -11.78 9.62
N GLY A 347 -21.51 -12.70 9.11
CA GLY A 347 -21.07 -13.76 8.18
C GLY A 347 -20.35 -13.23 6.92
N ASP A 348 -20.73 -12.05 6.43
CA ASP A 348 -20.08 -11.42 5.28
C ASP A 348 -18.82 -10.64 5.63
N LEU A 349 -18.52 -10.43 6.93
CA LEU A 349 -17.32 -9.72 7.36
C LEU A 349 -16.06 -10.42 6.83
N ARG A 350 -16.04 -11.76 6.89
CA ARG A 350 -14.93 -12.56 6.36
C ARG A 350 -14.72 -12.34 4.86
N LYS A 351 -15.80 -12.14 4.09
CA LYS A 351 -15.70 -11.84 2.65
C LYS A 351 -15.01 -10.50 2.46
N LEU A 352 -15.49 -9.45 3.14
CA LEU A 352 -14.90 -8.12 3.05
C LEU A 352 -13.41 -8.13 3.45
N LEU A 353 -13.08 -8.79 4.56
CA LEU A 353 -11.70 -8.89 5.05
C LEU A 353 -10.78 -9.66 4.09
N GLU A 354 -11.26 -10.71 3.43
CA GLU A 354 -10.45 -11.44 2.45
C GLU A 354 -10.10 -10.57 1.25
N TYR A 355 -11.08 -9.84 0.70
CA TYR A 355 -10.82 -8.89 -0.40
C TYR A 355 -9.96 -7.71 0.03
N LEU A 356 -10.04 -7.29 1.31
CA LEU A 356 -9.25 -6.18 1.85
C LEU A 356 -7.73 -6.45 1.83
N LYS A 357 -7.30 -7.72 1.71
CA LYS A 357 -5.89 -8.05 1.46
C LYS A 357 -5.40 -7.48 0.13
N ASP A 358 -6.27 -7.40 -0.89
CA ASP A 358 -5.94 -6.98 -2.25
C ASP A 358 -6.36 -5.52 -2.58
N CYS A 359 -7.05 -4.84 -1.66
CA CYS A 359 -7.53 -3.47 -1.89
C CYS A 359 -7.37 -2.56 -0.67
N ASP A 360 -7.59 -1.26 -0.87
CA ASP A 360 -7.56 -0.26 0.19
C ASP A 360 -8.93 -0.13 0.87
N MET A 361 -10.00 -0.37 0.11
CA MET A 361 -11.37 -0.42 0.59
C MET A 361 -12.16 -1.55 -0.10
N ALA A 362 -12.84 -2.38 0.69
CA ALA A 362 -13.79 -3.36 0.23
C ALA A 362 -15.21 -2.87 0.56
N VAL A 363 -16.07 -2.70 -0.44
CA VAL A 363 -17.45 -2.23 -0.26
C VAL A 363 -18.43 -3.33 -0.59
N GLY A 364 -19.47 -3.48 0.22
CA GLY A 364 -20.54 -4.43 -0.08
C GLY A 364 -21.35 -4.01 -1.31
N THR A 365 -21.94 -4.95 -2.03
CA THR A 365 -22.99 -4.68 -3.02
C THR A 365 -24.26 -5.46 -2.70
N ARG A 366 -25.41 -4.78 -2.71
CA ARG A 366 -26.74 -5.37 -2.48
C ARG A 366 -27.45 -5.71 -3.79
N THR A 367 -26.78 -5.57 -4.93
CA THR A 367 -27.38 -5.82 -6.25
C THR A 367 -27.47 -7.31 -6.60
N THR A 368 -26.73 -8.17 -5.89
CA THR A 368 -26.72 -9.63 -6.06
C THR A 368 -27.99 -10.25 -5.48
N ARG A 369 -28.95 -10.58 -6.37
CA ARG A 369 -30.27 -11.11 -5.98
C ARG A 369 -30.20 -12.41 -5.18
N GLN A 370 -29.21 -13.26 -5.44
CA GLN A 370 -29.02 -14.53 -4.74
C GLN A 370 -28.67 -14.38 -3.25
N LEU A 371 -28.27 -13.17 -2.83
CA LEU A 371 -27.90 -12.85 -1.46
C LEU A 371 -28.93 -11.94 -0.78
N MET A 372 -30.07 -11.67 -1.42
CA MET A 372 -31.14 -10.88 -0.84
C MET A 372 -32.20 -11.78 -0.19
N GLU A 373 -32.55 -11.47 1.05
CA GLU A 373 -33.70 -12.07 1.72
C GLU A 373 -35.00 -11.68 0.99
N GLN A 374 -35.95 -12.62 0.91
CA GLN A 374 -37.27 -12.32 0.36
C GLN A 374 -37.96 -11.28 1.25
N GLY A 375 -38.39 -10.16 0.65
CA GLY A 375 -38.97 -9.03 1.38
C GLY A 375 -37.97 -7.95 1.80
N ALA A 376 -36.67 -8.15 1.59
CA ALA A 376 -35.70 -7.08 1.73
C ALA A 376 -35.90 -6.00 0.64
N ASN A 377 -36.29 -4.80 1.05
CA ASN A 377 -36.67 -3.71 0.14
C ASN A 377 -35.44 -3.02 -0.48
N LEU A 378 -35.07 -3.44 -1.69
CA LEU A 378 -34.35 -2.60 -2.66
C LEU A 378 -35.18 -2.55 -3.95
N SER A 379 -36.00 -1.50 -4.10
CA SER A 379 -36.90 -1.37 -5.25
C SER A 379 -36.12 -1.44 -6.56
N SER A 380 -36.76 -1.92 -7.62
CA SER A 380 -36.12 -2.03 -8.95
C SER A 380 -35.54 -0.70 -9.43
N LEU A 381 -36.19 0.42 -9.10
CA LEU A 381 -35.70 1.76 -9.40
C LEU A 381 -34.43 2.10 -8.60
N TYR A 382 -34.40 1.86 -7.29
CA TYR A 382 -33.20 2.11 -6.48
C TYR A 382 -32.01 1.25 -6.93
N ARG A 383 -32.25 -0.01 -7.31
CA ARG A 383 -31.21 -0.88 -7.88
C ARG A 383 -30.65 -0.29 -9.18
N TRP A 384 -31.54 0.16 -10.07
CA TRP A 384 -31.12 0.79 -11.32
C TRP A 384 -30.34 2.09 -11.09
N LEU A 385 -30.78 2.94 -10.16
CA LEU A 385 -30.09 4.17 -9.79
C LEU A 385 -28.69 3.91 -9.20
N ASN A 386 -28.56 2.88 -8.36
CA ASN A 386 -27.27 2.46 -7.80
C ASN A 386 -26.29 2.05 -8.91
N VAL A 387 -26.74 1.24 -9.87
CA VAL A 387 -25.92 0.83 -11.02
C VAL A 387 -25.60 2.04 -11.90
N PHE A 388 -26.57 2.90 -12.19
CA PHE A 388 -26.38 4.11 -13.00
C PHE A 388 -25.29 5.00 -12.42
N PHE A 389 -25.36 5.34 -11.14
CA PHE A 389 -24.34 6.16 -10.50
C PHE A 389 -23.00 5.42 -10.37
N GLY A 390 -23.01 4.12 -10.12
CA GLY A 390 -21.80 3.29 -10.16
C GLY A 390 -21.09 3.42 -11.49
N LYS A 391 -21.81 3.25 -12.60
CA LYS A 391 -21.28 3.41 -13.96
C LYS A 391 -20.88 4.84 -14.30
N LEU A 392 -21.60 5.83 -13.81
CA LEU A 392 -21.20 7.22 -13.97
C LEU A 392 -19.84 7.50 -13.31
N VAL A 393 -19.63 6.98 -12.10
CA VAL A 393 -18.35 7.05 -11.40
C VAL A 393 -17.26 6.30 -12.18
N GLU A 394 -17.55 5.11 -12.72
CA GLU A 394 -16.60 4.40 -13.60
C GLU A 394 -16.19 5.23 -14.82
N ILE A 395 -17.14 5.91 -15.47
CA ILE A 395 -16.86 6.74 -16.64
C ILE A 395 -16.02 7.97 -16.27
N MET A 396 -16.32 8.62 -15.15
CA MET A 396 -15.59 9.81 -14.68
C MET A 396 -14.16 9.49 -14.25
N TRP A 397 -13.88 8.26 -13.76
CA TRP A 397 -12.55 7.81 -13.35
C TRP A 397 -12.08 6.56 -14.12
N TRP A 398 -12.31 6.53 -15.43
CA TRP A 398 -12.06 5.36 -16.29
C TRP A 398 -10.66 4.74 -16.13
N GLY A 399 -9.62 5.57 -15.95
CA GLY A 399 -8.23 5.11 -15.78
C GLY A 399 -7.91 4.48 -14.42
N GLN A 400 -8.85 4.41 -13.47
CA GLN A 400 -8.69 3.72 -12.18
C GLN A 400 -9.39 2.35 -12.14
N GLU A 401 -10.08 2.00 -13.24
CA GLU A 401 -10.78 0.72 -13.44
C GLU A 401 -11.68 0.23 -12.28
N PRO A 402 -12.45 1.10 -11.59
CA PRO A 402 -13.42 0.64 -10.61
C PRO A 402 -14.52 -0.21 -11.28
N ARG A 403 -15.11 -1.12 -10.52
CA ARG A 403 -16.32 -1.87 -10.93
C ARG A 403 -17.38 -1.69 -9.86
N PHE A 404 -18.28 -0.75 -10.11
CA PHE A 404 -19.35 -0.37 -9.20
C PHE A 404 -20.75 -0.69 -9.74
N THR A 405 -21.54 -1.26 -8.85
CA THR A 405 -22.94 -1.64 -9.01
C THR A 405 -23.80 -1.10 -7.87
N ASP A 406 -23.20 -0.76 -6.71
CA ASP A 406 -23.89 -0.21 -5.55
C ASP A 406 -23.10 0.91 -4.86
N ILE A 407 -23.50 2.15 -5.12
CA ILE A 407 -22.88 3.33 -4.49
C ILE A 407 -23.36 3.60 -3.06
N GLY A 408 -24.42 2.93 -2.60
CA GLY A 408 -25.13 3.26 -1.37
C GLY A 408 -25.00 2.21 -0.25
N CYS A 409 -24.15 1.20 -0.43
CA CYS A 409 -23.98 0.15 0.57
C CYS A 409 -23.07 0.63 1.71
N ILE A 410 -23.61 0.71 2.93
CA ILE A 410 -22.85 1.13 4.10
C ILE A 410 -21.87 0.04 4.54
N TYR A 411 -22.21 -1.24 4.37
CA TYR A 411 -21.36 -2.34 4.81
C TYR A 411 -20.05 -2.37 4.02
N ARG A 412 -18.97 -1.93 4.65
CA ARG A 412 -17.65 -1.80 4.00
C ARG A 412 -16.53 -1.96 5.01
N ALA A 413 -15.36 -2.34 4.54
CA ALA A 413 -14.13 -2.39 5.29
C ALA A 413 -13.07 -1.52 4.60
N ILE A 414 -12.28 -0.79 5.37
CA ILE A 414 -11.22 0.10 4.86
C ILE A 414 -10.01 0.02 5.79
N TRP A 415 -8.80 0.07 5.25
CA TRP A 415 -7.61 0.26 6.07
C TRP A 415 -7.66 1.64 6.72
N LYS A 416 -7.41 1.73 8.03
CA LYS A 416 -7.41 3.00 8.76
C LYS A 416 -6.42 3.99 8.13
N GLU A 417 -5.25 3.52 7.71
CA GLU A 417 -4.27 4.33 6.99
C GLU A 417 -4.84 4.93 5.69
N SER A 418 -5.53 4.11 4.87
CA SER A 418 -6.16 4.56 3.63
C SER A 418 -7.29 5.55 3.89
N PHE A 419 -8.07 5.35 4.96
CA PHE A 419 -9.08 6.33 5.41
C PHE A 419 -8.44 7.67 5.81
N LEU A 420 -7.36 7.65 6.60
CA LEU A 420 -6.68 8.87 7.05
C LEU A 420 -6.08 9.66 5.88
N LYS A 421 -5.66 9.00 4.80
CA LYS A 421 -5.20 9.66 3.57
C LYS A 421 -6.30 10.46 2.90
N ILE A 422 -7.52 9.90 2.78
CA ILE A 422 -8.64 10.58 2.13
C ILE A 422 -9.41 11.54 3.04
N ALA A 423 -9.29 11.40 4.36
CA ALA A 423 -10.07 12.15 5.34
C ALA A 423 -10.05 13.69 5.16
N PRO A 424 -8.92 14.34 4.80
CA PRO A 424 -8.89 15.79 4.57
C PRO A 424 -9.80 16.25 3.43
N ASP A 425 -10.09 15.39 2.45
CA ASP A 425 -10.93 15.68 1.29
C ASP A 425 -12.38 15.21 1.45
N LEU A 426 -12.75 14.67 2.61
CA LEU A 426 -14.13 14.27 2.87
C LEU A 426 -14.94 15.46 3.40
N HIS A 427 -15.93 15.88 2.63
CA HIS A 427 -16.75 17.06 2.89
C HIS A 427 -18.26 16.77 2.88
N ALA A 428 -18.67 15.53 2.61
CA ALA A 428 -20.06 15.14 2.72
C ALA A 428 -20.56 15.36 4.15
N VAL A 429 -21.78 15.87 4.24
CA VAL A 429 -22.47 16.15 5.51
C VAL A 429 -23.62 15.16 5.78
N ASN A 430 -24.11 14.51 4.71
CA ASN A 430 -25.28 13.64 4.73
C ASN A 430 -24.94 12.22 4.21
N LYS A 431 -25.96 11.43 3.83
CA LYS A 431 -25.82 10.04 3.33
C LYS A 431 -24.90 9.88 2.10
N THR A 432 -24.54 10.96 1.39
CA THR A 432 -23.64 10.91 0.24
C THR A 432 -22.20 10.53 0.58
N TYR A 433 -21.80 10.54 1.85
CA TYR A 433 -20.47 10.13 2.32
C TYR A 433 -20.01 8.78 1.75
N SER A 434 -20.96 7.85 1.57
CA SER A 434 -20.69 6.52 1.03
C SER A 434 -20.07 6.58 -0.37
N VAL A 435 -20.60 7.45 -1.23
CA VAL A 435 -20.11 7.66 -2.60
C VAL A 435 -18.87 8.55 -2.59
N GLU A 436 -18.83 9.55 -1.70
CA GLU A 436 -17.65 10.41 -1.56
C GLU A 436 -16.40 9.60 -1.22
N MET A 437 -16.47 8.71 -0.22
CA MET A 437 -15.36 7.82 0.13
C MET A 437 -14.91 6.96 -1.06
N MET A 438 -15.85 6.44 -1.86
CA MET A 438 -15.52 5.65 -3.05
C MET A 438 -14.78 6.50 -4.08
N ILE A 439 -15.23 7.75 -4.29
CA ILE A 439 -14.58 8.69 -5.20
C ILE A 439 -13.18 9.07 -4.70
N GLU A 440 -13.03 9.39 -3.41
CA GLU A 440 -11.74 9.78 -2.87
C GLU A 440 -10.71 8.65 -2.89
N ILE A 441 -11.12 7.40 -2.62
CA ILE A 441 -10.22 6.24 -2.80
C ILE A 441 -9.64 6.22 -4.22
N MET A 442 -10.45 6.48 -5.25
CA MET A 442 -9.96 6.52 -6.63
C MET A 442 -9.14 7.78 -6.95
N ARG A 443 -9.51 8.95 -6.42
CA ARG A 443 -8.74 10.20 -6.58
C ARG A 443 -7.34 10.07 -5.99
N TYR A 444 -7.20 9.28 -4.93
CA TYR A 444 -5.92 8.92 -4.31
C TYR A 444 -5.22 7.71 -4.94
N HIS A 445 -5.70 7.21 -6.09
CA HIS A 445 -5.12 6.06 -6.81
C HIS A 445 -5.01 4.79 -5.95
N MET A 446 -5.99 4.59 -5.06
CA MET A 446 -6.14 3.42 -4.21
C MET A 446 -7.21 2.46 -4.76
N ARG A 447 -7.11 1.18 -4.42
CA ARG A 447 -8.02 0.14 -4.94
C ARG A 447 -9.29 0.05 -4.12
N CYS A 448 -10.43 0.10 -4.81
CA CYS A 448 -11.75 -0.16 -4.22
C CYS A 448 -12.36 -1.40 -4.90
N ILE A 449 -12.78 -2.41 -4.14
CA ILE A 449 -13.39 -3.64 -4.67
C ILE A 449 -14.80 -3.81 -4.12
N GLU A 450 -15.76 -4.09 -5.00
CA GLU A 450 -17.11 -4.50 -4.61
C GLU A 450 -17.18 -5.99 -4.25
N VAL A 451 -17.84 -6.30 -3.14
CA VAL A 451 -18.01 -7.65 -2.61
C VAL A 451 -19.50 -7.92 -2.43
N PRO A 452 -20.06 -8.98 -3.03
CA PRO A 452 -21.45 -9.37 -2.78
C PRO A 452 -21.70 -9.68 -1.29
N VAL A 453 -22.67 -8.97 -0.69
CA VAL A 453 -23.05 -9.15 0.71
C VAL A 453 -24.52 -9.55 0.84
N SER A 454 -24.82 -10.28 1.90
CA SER A 454 -26.17 -10.72 2.23
C SER A 454 -26.98 -9.55 2.79
N PHE A 455 -28.17 -9.32 2.24
CA PHE A 455 -29.02 -8.19 2.59
C PHE A 455 -30.38 -8.67 3.10
N TYR A 456 -30.68 -8.34 4.35
CA TYR A 456 -31.86 -8.77 5.08
C TYR A 456 -32.87 -7.64 5.25
N GLN A 457 -34.10 -7.99 5.62
CA GLN A 457 -35.13 -7.01 5.94
C GLN A 457 -34.68 -6.13 7.12
N ARG A 458 -34.91 -4.82 6.97
CA ARG A 458 -34.64 -3.84 8.02
C ARG A 458 -35.69 -3.94 9.11
N TYR A 459 -35.26 -3.86 10.36
CA TYR A 459 -36.15 -3.80 11.52
C TYR A 459 -36.12 -2.38 12.12
N GLY A 460 -37.29 -1.83 12.45
CA GLY A 460 -37.46 -0.46 12.95
C GLY A 460 -38.34 0.42 12.07
N ALA A 461 -38.61 1.65 12.51
CA ALA A 461 -39.46 2.59 11.78
C ALA A 461 -38.77 3.06 10.49
N ILE A 462 -39.14 2.47 9.35
CA ILE A 462 -38.68 2.91 8.04
C ILE A 462 -39.53 4.11 7.64
N ARG A 463 -38.99 5.33 7.77
CA ARG A 463 -39.59 6.51 7.13
C ARG A 463 -39.49 6.35 5.62
N GLU A 464 -40.63 6.25 4.93
CA GLU A 464 -40.64 6.32 3.48
C GLU A 464 -40.19 7.69 3.01
N GLU A 465 -39.10 7.73 2.24
CA GLU A 465 -38.66 8.96 1.59
C GLU A 465 -39.68 9.38 0.52
N SER A 466 -40.16 10.62 0.63
CA SER A 466 -41.01 11.27 -0.35
C SER A 466 -40.32 11.36 -1.71
N ILE A 467 -41.10 11.49 -2.79
CA ILE A 467 -40.56 11.62 -4.15
C ILE A 467 -39.58 12.81 -4.26
N GLY A 468 -39.89 13.93 -3.59
CA GLY A 468 -39.01 15.11 -3.56
C GLY A 468 -37.68 14.87 -2.86
N GLU A 469 -37.67 14.10 -1.76
CA GLU A 469 -36.43 13.70 -1.06
C GLU A 469 -35.55 12.82 -1.94
N ARG A 470 -36.15 11.89 -2.69
CA ARG A 470 -35.43 11.02 -3.63
C ARG A 470 -34.75 11.82 -4.74
N TRP A 471 -35.46 12.80 -5.31
CA TRP A 471 -34.88 13.68 -6.33
C TRP A 471 -33.78 14.58 -5.76
N ARG A 472 -33.97 15.16 -4.57
CA ARG A 472 -32.92 15.93 -3.90
C ARG A 472 -31.67 15.09 -3.66
N TYR A 473 -31.82 13.85 -3.20
CA TYR A 473 -30.71 12.93 -3.00
C TYR A 473 -30.01 12.56 -4.32
N PHE A 474 -30.78 12.28 -5.38
CA PHE A 474 -30.28 12.03 -6.72
C PHE A 474 -29.39 13.18 -7.22
N PHE A 475 -29.90 14.42 -7.19
CA PHE A 475 -29.15 15.59 -7.64
C PHE A 475 -27.96 15.89 -6.73
N SER A 476 -28.04 15.57 -5.43
CA SER A 476 -26.92 15.70 -4.50
C SER A 476 -25.77 14.76 -4.87
N ILE A 477 -26.05 13.49 -5.20
CA ILE A 477 -25.02 12.55 -5.67
C ILE A 477 -24.42 13.03 -6.99
N LEU A 478 -25.26 13.41 -7.96
CA LEU A 478 -24.80 13.87 -9.25
C LEU A 478 -23.89 15.09 -9.13
N ARG A 479 -24.31 16.09 -8.34
CA ARG A 479 -23.52 17.29 -8.05
C ARG A 479 -22.18 16.93 -7.41
N MET A 480 -22.16 15.99 -6.47
CA MET A 480 -20.92 15.57 -5.81
C MET A 480 -19.96 14.87 -6.77
N ILE A 481 -20.45 13.95 -7.62
CA ILE A 481 -19.64 13.28 -8.64
C ILE A 481 -19.01 14.31 -9.58
N VAL A 482 -19.81 15.23 -10.10
CA VAL A 482 -19.34 16.30 -11.01
C VAL A 482 -18.36 17.23 -10.29
N SER A 483 -18.68 17.64 -9.05
CA SER A 483 -17.82 18.51 -8.25
C SER A 483 -16.44 17.88 -8.09
N LYS A 484 -16.36 16.66 -7.57
CA LYS A 484 -15.08 15.97 -7.29
C LYS A 484 -14.24 15.68 -8.54
N ARG A 485 -14.86 15.66 -9.72
CA ARG A 485 -14.17 15.43 -10.99
C ARG A 485 -13.56 16.71 -11.57
N PHE A 486 -14.26 17.83 -11.47
CA PHE A 486 -13.92 19.06 -12.21
C PHE A 486 -13.50 20.24 -11.33
N PHE A 487 -13.75 20.16 -10.03
CA PHE A 487 -13.44 21.18 -9.03
C PHE A 487 -12.70 20.53 -7.85
#